data_AF-A0A7V9PF91-F1
#
_entry.id   AF-A0A7V9PF91-F1
#
_cell.length_a   1.000
_cell.length_b   1.000
_cell.length_c   1.000
_cell.angle_alpha   90.00
_cell.angle_beta   90.00
_cell.angle_gamma   90.00
#
_symmetry.space_group_name_H-M   'P 1'
#
loop_
_entity.id
_entity.type
_entity.pdbx_description
1 polymer ?
#
loop_
_entity_poly.entity_id
_entity_poly.type
_entity_poly.pdbx_seq_one_letter_code
_entity_poly.pdbx_strand_id
1 'polypeptide(L)'
;MAAPLSVPALRSPPCWRSLVDATPASRDRVVDALRALSIVVVVLWHWVLSVTHWNASGRLVMPNPVGDVPFLWLATWVLQVMPLFFVGGGVANLAAWERARERANVEDATQRRGGGAGAFLRARLSRLGRPVGVFLAVGAAAEAVARAFGAPSLLDWGIVVLVPLWFLTAYGAVVALVPLTAAVHRRGGALTLVALGAGVVLADLGRFRFGIEWLGLATTAFVWVFAHQLGYFWR
;
A
#
# COMPACT_ATOMS: atom_id res chain seq x y z
N MET A 1 -34.74 -39.15 37.20
CA MET A 1 -33.29 -39.32 36.99
C MET A 1 -32.94 -38.53 35.73
N ALA A 2 -32.55 -37.26 35.88
CA ALA A 2 -32.25 -36.38 34.74
C ALA A 2 -30.75 -36.43 34.44
N ALA A 3 -30.38 -36.73 33.19
CA ALA A 3 -29.01 -36.76 32.73
C ALA A 3 -28.39 -35.35 32.76
N PRO A 4 -27.16 -35.17 33.27
CA PRO A 4 -26.52 -33.86 33.27
C PRO A 4 -26.18 -33.44 31.82
N LEU A 5 -26.65 -32.25 31.45
CA LEU A 5 -26.31 -31.62 30.18
C LEU A 5 -24.81 -31.30 30.17
N SER A 6 -24.08 -31.91 29.23
CA SER A 6 -22.68 -31.61 28.96
C SER A 6 -22.56 -30.23 28.33
N VAL A 7 -22.08 -29.26 29.10
CA VAL A 7 -21.75 -27.92 28.60
C VAL A 7 -20.54 -28.05 27.66
N PRO A 8 -20.61 -27.57 26.40
CA PRO A 8 -19.46 -27.59 25.51
C PRO A 8 -18.32 -26.75 26.10
N ALA A 9 -17.12 -27.31 26.20
CA ALA A 9 -15.94 -26.56 26.62
C ALA A 9 -15.74 -25.35 25.69
N LEU A 10 -15.89 -24.14 26.24
CA LEU A 10 -15.54 -22.91 25.54
C LEU A 10 -14.07 -23.00 25.14
N ARG A 11 -13.78 -22.98 23.83
CA ARG A 11 -12.39 -22.94 23.35
C ARG A 11 -11.78 -21.64 23.85
N SER A 12 -10.78 -21.75 24.71
CA SER A 12 -9.97 -20.60 25.13
C SER A 12 -9.44 -19.88 23.88
N PRO A 13 -9.49 -18.54 23.83
CA PRO A 13 -8.96 -17.80 22.70
C PRO A 13 -7.48 -18.18 22.53
N PRO A 14 -7.02 -18.39 21.28
CA PRO A 14 -5.65 -18.82 21.04
C PRO A 14 -4.68 -17.79 21.64
N CYS A 15 -3.72 -18.28 22.44
CA CYS A 15 -2.70 -17.42 23.01
C CYS A 15 -1.85 -16.81 21.89
N TRP A 16 -1.35 -15.59 22.05
CA TRP A 16 -0.58 -14.93 20.99
C TRP A 16 0.63 -15.76 20.54
N ARG A 17 1.23 -16.55 21.44
CA ARG A 17 2.31 -17.49 21.12
C ARG A 17 1.87 -18.60 20.17
N SER A 18 0.69 -19.20 20.38
CA SER A 18 0.19 -20.26 19.49
C SER A 18 -0.20 -19.72 18.11
N LEU A 19 -0.66 -18.47 18.01
CA LEU A 19 -0.86 -17.79 16.72
C LEU A 19 0.47 -17.51 16.00
N VAL A 20 1.50 -17.12 16.74
CA VAL A 20 2.85 -16.90 16.20
C VAL A 20 3.40 -18.23 15.69
N ASP A 21 3.37 -19.29 16.49
CA ASP A 21 3.89 -20.62 16.12
C ASP A 21 3.12 -21.26 14.96
N ALA A 22 1.82 -20.98 14.83
CA ALA A 22 1.00 -21.42 13.70
C ALA A 22 1.27 -20.68 12.38
N THR A 23 2.16 -19.67 12.36
CA THR A 23 2.48 -18.94 11.13
C THR A 23 3.32 -19.81 10.19
N PRO A 24 2.88 -20.05 8.93
CA PRO A 24 3.63 -20.87 7.97
C PRO A 24 5.05 -20.34 7.74
N ALA A 25 6.03 -21.23 7.62
CA ALA A 25 7.44 -20.88 7.36
C ALA A 25 7.65 -20.08 6.06
N SER A 26 6.69 -20.12 5.13
CA SER A 26 6.68 -19.35 3.89
C SER A 26 6.31 -17.87 4.08
N ARG A 27 6.00 -17.44 5.31
CA ARG A 27 5.53 -16.10 5.65
C ARG A 27 6.52 -15.39 6.56
N ASP A 28 7.11 -14.31 6.08
CA ASP A 28 8.03 -13.49 6.86
C ASP A 28 7.25 -12.57 7.81
N ARG A 29 7.38 -12.86 9.11
CA ARG A 29 6.71 -12.12 10.19
C ARG A 29 7.20 -10.68 10.31
N VAL A 30 8.48 -10.43 10.03
CA VAL A 30 9.09 -9.10 10.09
C VAL A 30 8.54 -8.23 8.97
N VAL A 31 8.45 -8.78 7.75
CA VAL A 31 7.86 -8.07 6.60
C VAL A 31 6.37 -7.75 6.85
N ASP A 32 5.61 -8.69 7.41
CA ASP A 32 4.21 -8.45 7.72
C ASP A 32 4.02 -7.41 8.85
N ALA A 33 4.85 -7.44 9.89
CA ALA A 33 4.85 -6.44 10.97
C ALA A 33 5.22 -5.05 10.46
N LEU A 34 6.27 -4.94 9.64
CA LEU A 34 6.68 -3.69 9.00
C LEU A 34 5.56 -3.09 8.14
N ARG A 35 4.85 -3.93 7.38
CA ARG A 35 3.72 -3.47 6.56
C ARG A 35 2.55 -3.01 7.42
N ALA A 36 2.22 -3.74 8.49
CA ALA A 36 1.16 -3.34 9.41
C ALA A 36 1.49 -2.00 10.09
N LEU A 37 2.71 -1.85 10.61
CA LEU A 37 3.20 -0.62 11.21
C LEU A 37 3.16 0.54 10.21
N SER A 38 3.63 0.31 8.98
CA SER A 38 3.62 1.33 7.94
C SER A 38 2.20 1.80 7.61
N ILE A 39 1.22 0.89 7.56
CA ILE A 39 -0.19 1.26 7.35
C ILE A 39 -0.70 2.11 8.50
N VAL A 40 -0.42 1.74 9.76
CA VAL A 40 -0.84 2.52 10.93
C VAL A 40 -0.23 3.92 10.88
N VAL A 41 1.07 4.04 10.62
CA VAL A 41 1.74 5.34 10.54
C VAL A 41 1.19 6.18 9.39
N VAL A 42 0.93 5.58 8.21
CA VAL A 42 0.31 6.28 7.07
C VAL A 42 -1.08 6.79 7.42
N VAL A 43 -1.91 5.98 8.09
CA VAL A 43 -3.25 6.39 8.51
C VAL A 43 -3.17 7.55 9.51
N LEU A 44 -2.33 7.42 10.55
CA LEU A 44 -2.12 8.48 11.53
C LEU A 44 -1.58 9.75 10.88
N TRP A 45 -0.66 9.63 9.92
CA TRP A 45 -0.12 10.77 9.20
C TRP A 45 -1.21 11.56 8.47
N HIS A 46 -2.08 10.87 7.73
CA HIS A 46 -3.12 11.53 6.94
C HIS A 46 -4.26 12.12 7.79
N TRP A 47 -4.49 11.61 9.01
CA TRP A 47 -5.66 11.99 9.83
C TRP A 47 -5.31 12.83 11.05
N VAL A 48 -4.11 12.66 11.63
CA VAL A 48 -3.68 13.33 12.87
C VAL A 48 -2.71 14.48 12.59
N LEU A 49 -1.78 14.30 11.65
CA LEU A 49 -0.73 15.29 11.36
C LEU A 49 -1.12 16.31 10.28
N SER A 50 -2.25 16.07 9.62
CA SER A 50 -2.87 17.00 8.70
C SER A 50 -3.56 18.12 9.48
N VAL A 51 -3.02 19.35 9.43
CA VAL A 51 -3.61 20.53 10.10
C VAL A 51 -4.85 20.97 9.34
N THR A 52 -5.92 20.19 9.49
CA THR A 52 -7.18 20.42 8.80
C THR A 52 -7.92 21.55 9.51
N HIS A 53 -8.15 22.65 8.82
CA HIS A 53 -8.87 23.79 9.36
C HIS A 53 -9.72 24.46 8.29
N TRP A 54 -10.71 25.23 8.74
CA TRP A 54 -11.48 26.11 7.87
C TRP A 54 -10.70 27.40 7.66
N ASN A 55 -10.47 27.76 6.41
CA ASN A 55 -9.85 29.05 6.08
C ASN A 55 -10.89 30.20 6.20
N ALA A 56 -10.42 31.45 6.07
CA ALA A 56 -11.29 32.63 6.14
C ALA A 56 -12.37 32.69 5.04
N SER A 57 -12.25 31.91 3.96
CA SER A 57 -13.26 31.79 2.91
C SER A 57 -14.27 30.66 3.14
N GLY A 58 -14.25 30.02 4.31
CA GLY A 58 -15.16 28.93 4.64
C GLY A 58 -14.90 27.67 3.84
N ARG A 59 -13.68 27.47 3.33
CA ARG A 59 -13.25 26.23 2.67
C ARG A 59 -12.39 25.41 3.63
N LEU A 60 -12.65 24.11 3.68
CA LEU A 60 -11.82 23.17 4.41
C LEU A 60 -10.48 22.99 3.67
N VAL A 61 -9.38 23.30 4.35
CA VAL A 61 -8.03 23.15 3.83
C VAL A 61 -7.23 22.20 4.69
N MET A 62 -6.30 21.49 4.05
CA MET A 62 -5.42 20.53 4.71
C MET A 62 -3.95 20.82 4.36
N PRO A 63 -3.41 21.98 4.80
CA PRO A 63 -2.03 22.35 4.51
C PRO A 63 -1.03 21.40 5.18
N ASN A 64 0.13 21.28 4.56
CA ASN A 64 1.26 20.54 5.09
C ASN A 64 2.13 21.48 5.96
N PRO A 65 2.17 21.32 7.29
CA PRO A 65 2.87 22.24 8.20
C PRO A 65 4.40 22.10 8.15
N VAL A 66 4.93 21.13 7.40
CA VAL A 66 6.38 20.83 7.33
C VAL A 66 7.21 22.03 6.88
N GLY A 67 6.64 22.91 6.04
CA GLY A 67 7.31 24.13 5.58
C GLY A 67 7.29 25.28 6.60
N ASP A 68 6.38 25.23 7.56
CA ASP A 68 6.08 26.36 8.46
C ASP A 68 6.83 26.26 9.80
N VAL A 69 7.20 25.05 10.21
CA VAL A 69 7.92 24.80 11.46
C VAL A 69 9.40 24.49 11.19
N PRO A 70 10.34 25.26 11.76
CA PRO A 70 11.76 25.00 11.62
C PRO A 70 12.11 23.55 12.02
N PHE A 71 12.94 22.89 11.20
CA PHE A 71 13.39 21.50 11.39
C PHE A 71 12.32 20.40 11.32
N LEU A 72 11.04 20.72 11.10
CA LEU A 72 9.99 19.70 10.98
C LEU A 72 10.20 18.80 9.74
N TRP A 73 10.93 19.29 8.74
CA TRP A 73 11.39 18.48 7.61
C TRP A 73 12.29 17.31 8.03
N LEU A 74 13.00 17.37 9.17
CA LEU A 74 13.81 16.25 9.64
C LEU A 74 12.92 15.11 10.16
N ALA A 75 11.75 15.45 10.72
CA ALA A 75 10.78 14.45 11.15
C ALA A 75 10.26 13.63 9.97
N THR A 76 10.19 14.20 8.76
CA THR A 76 9.76 13.44 7.57
C THR A 76 10.75 12.34 7.21
N TRP A 77 12.04 12.46 7.56
CA TRP A 77 13.03 11.42 7.28
C TRP A 77 12.78 10.15 8.11
N VAL A 78 12.38 10.33 9.38
CA VAL A 78 12.10 9.22 10.30
C VAL A 78 10.67 8.69 10.09
N LEU A 79 9.71 9.59 9.85
CA LEU A 79 8.30 9.26 9.69
C LEU A 79 7.94 8.85 8.25
N GLN A 80 8.83 8.97 7.27
CA GLN A 80 8.65 8.41 5.92
C GLN A 80 8.74 6.87 5.97
N VAL A 81 7.63 6.26 6.36
CA VAL A 81 7.46 4.81 6.30
C VAL A 81 7.19 4.28 4.89
N MET A 82 6.94 5.17 3.92
CA MET A 82 6.58 4.76 2.56
C MET A 82 7.67 3.92 1.86
N PRO A 83 8.96 4.30 1.86
CA PRO A 83 10.01 3.46 1.28
C PRO A 83 10.08 2.08 1.94
N LEU A 84 9.95 2.00 3.28
CA LEU A 84 9.94 0.73 4.02
C LEU A 84 8.75 -0.16 3.60
N PHE A 85 7.57 0.43 3.44
CA PHE A 85 6.41 -0.29 2.94
C PHE A 85 6.64 -0.85 1.53
N PHE A 86 7.23 -0.07 0.63
CA PHE A 86 7.56 -0.54 -0.72
C PHE A 86 8.61 -1.64 -0.72
N VAL A 87 9.65 -1.53 0.10
CA VAL A 87 10.67 -2.59 0.28
C VAL A 87 10.03 -3.89 0.75
N GLY A 88 9.24 -3.85 1.84
CA GLY A 88 8.53 -5.04 2.32
C GLY A 88 7.50 -5.56 1.32
N GLY A 89 6.86 -4.66 0.57
CA GLY A 89 6.01 -4.97 -0.57
C GLY A 89 6.79 -5.67 -1.70
N GLY A 90 8.05 -5.31 -1.92
CA GLY A 90 9.00 -5.94 -2.84
C GLY A 90 9.15 -7.42 -2.58
N VAL A 91 9.62 -7.75 -1.39
CA VAL A 91 9.81 -9.13 -0.91
C VAL A 91 8.52 -9.95 -1.09
N ALA A 92 7.40 -9.43 -0.57
CA ALA A 92 6.12 -10.13 -0.57
C ALA A 92 5.52 -10.29 -1.98
N ASN A 93 5.65 -9.28 -2.84
CA ASN A 93 5.12 -9.31 -4.20
C ASN A 93 5.93 -10.24 -5.09
N LEU A 94 7.27 -10.24 -4.99
CA LEU A 94 8.12 -11.15 -5.75
C LEU A 94 7.84 -12.61 -5.38
N ALA A 95 7.76 -12.90 -4.07
CA ALA A 95 7.42 -14.25 -3.60
C ALA A 95 6.04 -14.72 -4.04
N ALA A 96 5.05 -13.82 -4.04
CA ALA A 96 3.72 -14.12 -4.54
C ALA A 96 3.69 -14.31 -6.06
N TRP A 97 4.48 -13.53 -6.80
CA TRP A 97 4.60 -13.62 -8.25
C TRP A 97 5.23 -14.94 -8.67
N GLU A 98 6.32 -15.36 -8.05
CA GLU A 98 6.97 -16.62 -8.37
C GLU A 98 6.07 -17.82 -8.08
N ARG A 99 5.39 -17.86 -6.93
CA ARG A 99 4.41 -18.91 -6.66
C ARG A 99 3.26 -18.93 -7.68
N ALA A 100 2.79 -17.75 -8.10
CA ALA A 100 1.74 -17.67 -9.12
C ALA A 100 2.25 -18.15 -10.49
N ARG A 101 3.49 -17.83 -10.84
CA ARG A 101 4.16 -18.27 -12.06
C ARG A 101 4.42 -19.77 -12.05
N GLU A 102 4.86 -20.35 -10.93
CA GLU A 102 5.04 -21.80 -10.77
C GLU A 102 3.72 -22.55 -10.95
N ARG A 103 2.66 -22.11 -10.28
CA ARG A 103 1.31 -22.69 -10.44
C ARG A 103 0.82 -22.60 -11.88
N ALA A 104 1.01 -21.43 -12.51
CA ALA A 104 0.64 -21.23 -13.90
C ALA A 104 1.44 -22.16 -14.83
N ASN A 105 2.74 -22.40 -14.59
CA ASN A 105 3.54 -23.34 -15.39
C ASN A 105 3.07 -24.79 -15.22
N VAL A 106 2.60 -25.19 -14.03
CA VAL A 106 2.03 -26.52 -13.76
C VAL A 106 0.67 -26.68 -14.47
N GLU A 107 -0.16 -25.63 -14.45
CA GLU A 107 -1.47 -25.62 -15.13
C GLU A 107 -1.36 -25.48 -16.67
N ASP A 108 -0.36 -24.74 -17.18
CA ASP A 108 -0.08 -24.56 -18.62
C ASP A 108 0.45 -25.83 -19.28
N ALA A 109 1.12 -26.72 -18.53
CA ALA A 109 1.48 -28.05 -19.01
C ALA A 109 0.24 -28.87 -19.43
N THR A 110 -0.94 -28.53 -18.89
CA THR A 110 -2.24 -29.13 -19.19
C THR A 110 -3.11 -28.27 -20.11
N GLN A 111 -2.94 -26.95 -20.16
CA GLN A 111 -3.82 -26.06 -20.95
C GLN A 111 -3.14 -24.76 -21.39
N ARG A 112 -2.88 -24.58 -22.70
CA ARG A 112 -2.15 -23.47 -23.36
C ARG A 112 -2.70 -22.04 -23.13
N ARG A 113 -2.67 -21.49 -21.92
CA ARG A 113 -3.01 -20.10 -21.62
C ARG A 113 -2.07 -19.50 -20.58
N GLY A 114 -1.18 -18.61 -21.04
CA GLY A 114 -0.28 -17.78 -20.23
C GLY A 114 -0.99 -16.81 -19.26
N GLY A 115 -1.69 -17.36 -18.26
CA GLY A 115 -2.60 -16.67 -17.35
C GLY A 115 -1.98 -16.22 -16.02
N GLY A 116 -0.69 -16.49 -15.77
CA GLY A 116 -0.05 -16.23 -14.48
C GLY A 116 -0.10 -14.76 -14.03
N ALA A 117 0.10 -13.81 -14.96
CA ALA A 117 0.05 -12.37 -14.66
C ALA A 117 -1.36 -11.90 -14.28
N GLY A 118 -2.38 -12.25 -15.08
CA GLY A 118 -3.76 -11.88 -14.80
C GLY A 118 -4.27 -12.49 -13.49
N ALA A 119 -3.95 -13.76 -13.22
CA ALA A 119 -4.32 -14.43 -11.98
C ALA A 119 -3.65 -13.79 -10.75
N PHE A 120 -2.35 -13.46 -10.85
CA PHE A 120 -1.61 -12.74 -9.82
C PHE A 120 -2.23 -11.37 -9.53
N LEU A 121 -2.46 -10.55 -10.56
CA LEU A 121 -3.01 -9.21 -10.41
C LEU A 121 -4.42 -9.25 -9.84
N ARG A 122 -5.29 -10.13 -10.35
CA ARG A 122 -6.64 -10.30 -9.82
C ARG A 122 -6.62 -10.69 -8.34
N ALA A 123 -5.75 -11.63 -7.95
CA ALA A 123 -5.65 -12.06 -6.55
C ALA A 123 -5.16 -10.95 -5.61
N ARG A 124 -4.22 -10.09 -6.06
CA ARG A 124 -3.72 -8.97 -5.26
C ARG A 124 -4.71 -7.81 -5.25
N LEU A 125 -5.11 -7.31 -6.41
CA LEU A 125 -5.99 -6.15 -6.53
C LEU A 125 -7.37 -6.39 -5.92
N SER A 126 -7.92 -7.61 -5.96
CA SER A 126 -9.18 -7.91 -5.25
C SER A 126 -9.06 -7.83 -3.73
N ARG A 127 -7.93 -8.24 -3.16
CA ARG A 127 -7.66 -8.11 -1.71
C ARG A 127 -7.48 -6.65 -1.28
N LEU A 128 -6.93 -5.82 -2.18
CA LEU A 128 -6.82 -4.37 -1.98
C LEU A 128 -8.16 -3.65 -2.16
N GLY A 129 -8.94 -4.02 -3.18
CA GLY A 129 -10.20 -3.38 -3.52
C GLY A 129 -11.35 -3.69 -2.55
N ARG A 130 -11.33 -4.83 -1.86
CA ARG A 130 -12.36 -5.18 -0.87
C ARG A 130 -12.44 -4.17 0.30
N PRO A 131 -11.35 -3.88 1.04
CA PRO A 131 -11.36 -2.84 2.07
C PRO A 131 -11.80 -1.48 1.54
N VAL A 132 -11.37 -1.09 0.34
CA VAL A 132 -11.77 0.17 -0.29
C VAL A 132 -13.26 0.19 -0.58
N GLY A 133 -13.81 -0.89 -1.14
CA GLY A 133 -15.23 -1.00 -1.42
C GLY A 133 -16.08 -0.87 -0.16
N VAL A 134 -15.65 -1.49 0.95
CA VAL A 134 -16.30 -1.34 2.26
C VAL A 134 -16.23 0.11 2.73
N PHE A 135 -15.04 0.73 2.68
CA PHE A 135 -14.85 2.11 3.07
C PHE A 135 -15.75 3.08 2.28
N LEU A 136 -15.80 2.93 0.96
CA LEU A 136 -16.65 3.75 0.08
C LEU A 136 -18.14 3.50 0.34
N ALA A 137 -18.54 2.25 0.57
CA ALA A 137 -19.93 1.91 0.88
C ALA A 137 -20.39 2.52 2.21
N VAL A 138 -19.54 2.46 3.25
CA VAL A 138 -19.81 3.09 4.56
C VAL A 138 -19.89 4.61 4.41
N GLY A 139 -18.96 5.22 3.67
CA GLY A 139 -19.00 6.66 3.40
C GLY A 139 -20.27 7.09 2.64
N ALA A 140 -20.67 6.32 1.63
CA ALA A 140 -21.91 6.58 0.88
C ALA A 140 -23.17 6.44 1.75
N ALA A 141 -23.20 5.43 2.64
CA ALA A 141 -24.30 5.28 3.60
C ALA A 141 -24.35 6.45 4.60
N ALA A 142 -23.21 6.88 5.12
CA ALA A 142 -23.13 8.03 6.02
C ALA A 142 -23.56 9.34 5.34
N GLU A 143 -23.16 9.56 4.08
CA GLU A 143 -23.64 10.70 3.27
C GLU A 143 -25.16 10.66 3.06
N ALA A 144 -25.72 9.48 2.76
CA ALA A 144 -27.16 9.33 2.59
C ALA A 144 -27.93 9.67 3.88
N VAL A 145 -27.42 9.22 5.03
CA VAL A 145 -27.98 9.55 6.36
C VAL A 145 -27.86 11.06 6.63
N ALA A 146 -26.70 11.66 6.40
CA ALA A 146 -26.50 13.10 6.61
C ALA A 146 -27.51 13.94 5.82
N ARG A 147 -27.73 13.60 4.54
CA ARG A 147 -28.74 14.26 3.69
C ARG A 147 -30.16 14.06 4.19
N ALA A 148 -30.50 12.87 4.67
CA ALA A 148 -31.84 12.57 5.19
C ALA A 148 -32.19 13.40 6.44
N PHE A 149 -31.19 13.76 7.25
CA PHE A 149 -31.36 14.56 8.47
C PHE A 149 -30.97 16.04 8.31
N GLY A 150 -30.64 16.50 7.10
CA GLY A 150 -30.23 17.89 6.85
C GLY A 150 -28.90 18.27 7.49
N ALA A 151 -28.04 17.30 7.80
CA ALA A 151 -26.70 17.53 8.32
C ALA A 151 -25.72 17.96 7.19
N PRO A 152 -24.58 18.60 7.52
CA PRO A 152 -23.55 18.95 6.54
C PRO A 152 -23.06 17.73 5.75
N SER A 153 -22.71 17.93 4.48
CA SER A 153 -22.29 16.84 3.60
C SER A 153 -20.91 16.30 4.01
N LEU A 154 -20.76 14.97 3.99
CA LEU A 154 -19.44 14.35 4.15
C LEU A 154 -18.54 14.65 2.94
N LEU A 155 -19.11 15.02 1.79
CA LEU A 155 -18.34 15.38 0.60
C LEU A 155 -17.56 16.69 0.79
N ASP A 156 -18.00 17.57 1.68
CA ASP A 156 -17.23 18.76 2.07
C ASP A 156 -15.90 18.38 2.73
N TRP A 157 -15.85 17.19 3.34
CA TRP A 157 -14.65 16.56 3.91
C TRP A 157 -13.99 15.56 2.96
N GLY A 158 -14.44 15.49 1.71
CA GLY A 158 -14.04 14.47 0.74
C GLY A 158 -12.54 14.40 0.52
N ILE A 159 -11.83 15.53 0.56
CA ILE A 159 -10.37 15.55 0.45
C ILE A 159 -9.71 14.83 1.64
N VAL A 160 -10.19 15.03 2.86
CA VAL A 160 -9.64 14.38 4.07
C VAL A 160 -9.89 12.88 4.03
N VAL A 161 -11.10 12.49 3.63
CA VAL A 161 -11.55 11.09 3.60
C VAL A 161 -10.86 10.30 2.47
N LEU A 162 -10.66 10.91 1.30
CA LEU A 162 -10.17 10.20 0.12
C LEU A 162 -8.66 10.29 -0.08
N VAL A 163 -7.98 11.27 0.52
CA VAL A 163 -6.52 11.40 0.42
C VAL A 163 -5.80 10.08 0.72
N PRO A 164 -6.08 9.32 1.80
CA PRO A 164 -5.38 8.05 2.06
C PRO A 164 -5.47 7.02 0.92
N LEU A 165 -6.49 7.11 0.05
CA LEU A 165 -6.68 6.17 -1.06
C LEU A 165 -5.64 6.36 -2.17
N TRP A 166 -5.00 7.54 -2.29
CA TRP A 166 -3.97 7.79 -3.31
C TRP A 166 -2.82 6.79 -3.18
N PHE A 167 -2.41 6.49 -1.95
CA PHE A 167 -1.34 5.54 -1.65
C PHE A 167 -1.69 4.14 -2.13
N LEU A 168 -2.96 3.74 -2.00
CA LEU A 168 -3.41 2.43 -2.45
C LEU A 168 -3.37 2.31 -3.97
N THR A 169 -3.72 3.38 -4.68
CA THR A 169 -3.58 3.48 -6.14
C THR A 169 -2.10 3.38 -6.55
N ALA A 170 -1.21 4.13 -5.90
CA ALA A 170 0.23 4.08 -6.13
C ALA A 170 0.79 2.66 -5.91
N TYR A 171 0.45 2.04 -4.78
CA TYR A 171 0.87 0.66 -4.51
C TYR A 171 0.26 -0.35 -5.49
N GLY A 172 -1.00 -0.16 -5.89
CA GLY A 172 -1.66 -0.96 -6.92
C GLY A 172 -0.93 -0.88 -8.26
N ALA A 173 -0.47 0.30 -8.67
CA ALA A 173 0.34 0.50 -9.87
C ALA A 173 1.69 -0.22 -9.78
N VAL A 174 2.38 -0.13 -8.64
CA VAL A 174 3.63 -0.89 -8.42
C VAL A 174 3.40 -2.39 -8.46
N VAL A 175 2.31 -2.89 -7.85
CA VAL A 175 1.91 -4.30 -7.95
C VAL A 175 1.63 -4.72 -9.40
N ALA A 176 1.00 -3.85 -10.19
CA ALA A 176 0.73 -4.08 -11.60
C ALA A 176 2.02 -4.23 -12.43
N LEU A 177 3.09 -3.52 -12.05
CA LEU A 177 4.39 -3.59 -12.69
C LEU A 177 5.22 -4.82 -12.29
N VAL A 178 4.83 -5.58 -11.26
CA VAL A 178 5.61 -6.72 -10.73
C VAL A 178 6.03 -7.73 -11.81
N PRO A 179 5.17 -8.18 -12.74
CA PRO A 179 5.58 -9.14 -13.77
C PRO A 179 6.74 -8.62 -14.64
N LEU A 180 6.71 -7.32 -14.97
CA LEU A 180 7.76 -6.64 -15.73
C LEU A 180 9.01 -6.46 -14.89
N THR A 181 8.87 -5.88 -13.70
CA THR A 181 10.02 -5.57 -12.84
C THR A 181 10.73 -6.84 -12.38
N ALA A 182 10.01 -7.93 -12.11
CA ALA A 182 10.59 -9.24 -11.81
C ALA A 182 11.33 -9.85 -13.01
N ALA A 183 10.81 -9.67 -14.23
CA ALA A 183 11.48 -10.13 -15.44
C ALA A 183 12.80 -9.38 -15.70
N VAL A 184 12.81 -8.06 -15.51
CA VAL A 184 14.01 -7.23 -15.68
C VAL A 184 15.01 -7.48 -14.55
N HIS A 185 14.54 -7.61 -13.30
CA HIS A 185 15.39 -7.92 -12.15
C HIS A 185 16.16 -9.24 -12.32
N ARG A 186 15.50 -10.29 -12.84
CA ARG A 186 16.16 -11.57 -13.13
C ARG A 186 17.25 -11.49 -14.19
N ARG A 187 17.22 -10.50 -15.08
CA ARG A 187 18.23 -10.28 -16.12
C ARG A 187 19.42 -9.46 -15.62
N GLY A 188 19.23 -8.68 -14.55
CA GLY A 188 20.27 -7.83 -13.98
C GLY A 188 19.72 -6.90 -12.90
N GLY A 189 19.51 -7.41 -11.69
CA GLY A 189 18.92 -6.66 -10.58
C GLY A 189 19.67 -5.38 -10.25
N ALA A 190 21.01 -5.44 -10.17
CA ALA A 190 21.84 -4.26 -9.89
C ALA A 190 21.71 -3.19 -10.99
N LEU A 191 21.78 -3.59 -12.26
CA LEU A 191 21.59 -2.67 -13.40
C LEU A 191 20.17 -2.06 -13.40
N THR A 192 19.17 -2.84 -12.99
CA THR A 192 17.78 -2.36 -12.86
C THR A 192 17.69 -1.23 -11.83
N LEU A 193 18.30 -1.40 -10.66
CA LEU A 193 18.35 -0.33 -9.65
C LEU A 193 19.10 0.90 -10.13
N VAL A 194 20.26 0.71 -10.77
CA VAL A 194 21.05 1.82 -11.34
C VAL A 194 20.23 2.57 -12.40
N ALA A 195 19.53 1.87 -13.29
CA ALA A 195 18.69 2.48 -14.31
C ALA A 195 17.49 3.26 -13.70
N LEU A 196 16.84 2.70 -12.68
CA LEU A 196 15.77 3.41 -11.96
C LEU A 196 16.29 4.65 -11.24
N GLY A 197 17.45 4.56 -10.57
CA GLY A 197 18.10 5.70 -9.93
C GLY A 197 18.52 6.78 -10.93
N ALA A 198 19.07 6.39 -12.08
CA ALA A 198 19.35 7.32 -13.17
C ALA A 198 18.06 7.99 -13.69
N GLY A 199 16.95 7.25 -13.78
CA GLY A 199 15.63 7.79 -14.13
C GLY A 199 15.15 8.87 -13.15
N VAL A 200 15.34 8.67 -11.84
CA VAL A 200 15.05 9.69 -10.81
C VAL A 200 15.88 10.95 -11.07
N VAL A 201 17.20 10.81 -11.24
CA VAL A 201 18.10 11.94 -11.46
C VAL A 201 17.74 12.70 -12.74
N LEU A 202 17.49 11.99 -13.84
CA LEU A 202 17.12 12.61 -15.12
C LEU A 202 15.76 13.32 -15.04
N ALA A 203 14.77 12.74 -14.37
CA ALA A 203 13.46 13.36 -14.17
C ALA A 203 13.57 14.63 -13.31
N ASP A 204 14.35 14.59 -12.23
CA ASP A 204 14.59 15.76 -11.37
C ASP A 204 15.39 16.85 -12.09
N LEU A 205 16.43 16.49 -12.84
CA LEU A 205 17.13 17.44 -13.70
C LEU A 205 16.16 18.08 -14.68
N GLY A 206 15.28 17.30 -15.30
CA GLY A 206 14.29 17.83 -16.22
C GLY A 206 13.32 18.80 -15.56
N ARG A 207 12.86 18.45 -14.36
CA ARG A 207 11.96 19.29 -13.55
C ARG A 207 12.63 20.60 -13.12
N PHE A 208 13.79 20.53 -12.47
CA PHE A 208 14.44 21.68 -11.87
C PHE A 208 15.19 22.55 -12.88
N ARG A 209 15.77 21.95 -13.94
CA ARG A 209 16.55 22.70 -14.93
C ARG A 209 15.71 23.26 -16.07
N PHE A 210 14.69 22.53 -16.51
CA PHE A 210 13.86 22.89 -17.66
C PHE A 210 12.42 23.28 -17.28
N GLY A 211 12.06 23.26 -15.99
CA GLY A 211 10.75 23.69 -15.51
C GLY A 211 9.60 22.74 -15.89
N ILE A 212 9.91 21.50 -16.28
CA ILE A 212 8.90 20.53 -16.72
C ILE A 212 8.27 19.87 -15.49
N GLU A 213 7.24 20.52 -14.92
CA GLU A 213 6.68 20.13 -13.62
C GLU A 213 6.14 18.70 -13.56
N TRP A 214 5.55 18.19 -14.66
CA TRP A 214 4.98 16.84 -14.69
C TRP A 214 6.04 15.74 -14.50
N LEU A 215 7.34 16.03 -14.74
CA LEU A 215 8.42 15.10 -14.43
C LEU A 215 8.55 14.81 -12.94
N GLY A 216 7.99 15.65 -12.07
CA GLY A 216 7.85 15.33 -10.65
C GLY A 216 7.06 14.04 -10.40
N LEU A 217 6.03 13.76 -11.22
CA LEU A 217 5.29 12.49 -11.14
C LEU A 217 6.16 11.31 -11.58
N ALA A 218 7.02 11.52 -12.58
CA ALA A 218 7.96 10.50 -13.02
C ALA A 218 8.99 10.19 -11.94
N THR A 219 9.59 11.20 -11.30
CA THR A 219 10.47 11.04 -10.13
C THR A 219 9.78 10.20 -9.06
N THR A 220 8.56 10.58 -8.68
CA THR A 220 7.77 9.85 -7.68
C THR A 220 7.56 8.38 -8.05
N ALA A 221 7.18 8.10 -9.30
CA ALA A 221 6.98 6.74 -9.79
C ALA A 221 8.29 5.92 -9.77
N PHE A 222 9.40 6.50 -10.24
CA PHE A 222 10.72 5.85 -10.22
C PHE A 222 11.18 5.53 -8.80
N VAL A 223 11.00 6.45 -7.84
CA VAL A 223 11.36 6.24 -6.43
C VAL A 223 10.57 5.07 -5.83
N TRP A 224 9.25 4.98 -6.09
CA TRP A 224 8.43 3.88 -5.59
C TRP A 224 8.87 2.53 -6.16
N VAL A 225 9.12 2.46 -7.47
CA VAL A 225 9.59 1.23 -8.12
C VAL A 225 11.01 0.89 -7.66
N PHE A 226 11.88 1.87 -7.46
CA PHE A 226 13.23 1.69 -6.92
C PHE A 226 13.20 1.08 -5.51
N ALA A 227 12.44 1.67 -4.60
CA ALA A 227 12.29 1.14 -3.23
C ALA A 227 11.68 -0.27 -3.24
N HIS A 228 10.71 -0.51 -4.12
CA HIS A 228 10.12 -1.83 -4.31
C HIS A 228 11.13 -2.86 -4.84
N GLN A 229 11.97 -2.47 -5.80
CA GLN A 229 13.04 -3.30 -6.35
C GLN A 229 14.14 -3.61 -5.33
N LEU A 230 14.44 -2.68 -4.42
CA LEU A 230 15.39 -2.96 -3.34
C LEU A 230 14.91 -4.15 -2.49
N GLY A 231 13.60 -4.24 -2.27
CA GLY A 231 12.93 -5.39 -1.66
C GLY A 231 13.22 -6.74 -2.33
N TYR A 232 13.49 -6.78 -3.63
CA TYR A 232 13.73 -8.04 -4.35
C TYR A 232 15.05 -8.70 -3.95
N PHE A 233 16.04 -7.93 -3.47
CA PHE A 233 17.36 -8.46 -3.07
C PHE A 233 17.35 -9.21 -1.73
N TRP A 234 16.29 -9.08 -0.93
CA TRP A 234 16.12 -9.84 0.31
C TRP A 234 15.45 -11.21 0.09
N ARG A 235 15.45 -11.70 -1.15
CA ARG A 235 14.92 -13.01 -1.54
C ARG A 235 15.83 -13.68 -2.55
#